data_AF-A0A547LC42-F1
#
_entry.id   AF-A0A547LC42-F1
#
_cell.length_a   1.000
_cell.length_b   1.000
_cell.length_c   1.000
_cell.angle_alpha   90.00
_cell.angle_beta   90.00
_cell.angle_gamma   90.00
#
_symmetry.space_group_name_H-M   'P 1'
#
loop_
_entity.id
_entity.type
_entity.pdbx_description
1 polymer ?
#
loop_
_entity_poly.entity_id
_entity_poly.type
_entity_poly.pdbx_seq_one_letter_code
_entity_poly.pdbx_strand_id
1 'polypeptide(L)'
;MLGFLERRGLRLFVTLLVALSVAAGYAFLRRKILWETVQTCALASTRFGVAFPCDEVILTEQGDYGSVLIKSPLHRTEFVVAPITAVAGLESPSARSTDSAQLWNRAWEARQKVEARLGHGLPRSAVGLAVNSRFERSQDQLHIHVDCLLESVERTLASDGPKQDAAWQPFPLMLNGRPYWIMAVDEPDLRTTNVVGLVVAGLPQARHAMDDLNVLVAGATLADARPGFYILVNWGRAAEHLLDHRCTSR
;
A
#
# COMPACT_ATOMS: atom_id res chain seq x y z
N MET A 1 -54.24 -17.25 -17.70
CA MET A 1 -53.64 -16.36 -16.68
C MET A 1 -52.29 -16.89 -16.16
N LEU A 2 -52.15 -18.20 -15.87
CA LEU A 2 -50.89 -18.83 -15.43
C LEU A 2 -49.67 -18.54 -16.33
N GLY A 3 -49.75 -18.80 -17.64
CA GLY A 3 -48.61 -18.61 -18.56
C GLY A 3 -48.16 -17.15 -18.78
N PHE A 4 -48.98 -16.17 -18.39
CA PHE A 4 -48.60 -14.75 -18.44
C PHE A 4 -47.81 -14.32 -17.20
N LEU A 5 -48.18 -14.82 -16.01
CA LEU A 5 -47.39 -14.63 -14.80
C LEU A 5 -46.04 -15.37 -14.90
N GLU A 6 -46.01 -16.55 -15.49
CA GLU A 6 -44.79 -17.35 -15.70
C GLU A 6 -43.80 -16.67 -16.66
N ARG A 7 -44.30 -16.11 -17.78
CA ARG A 7 -43.49 -15.31 -18.71
C ARG A 7 -43.01 -13.99 -18.10
N ARG A 8 -43.81 -13.35 -17.24
CA ARG A 8 -43.39 -12.14 -16.49
C ARG A 8 -42.32 -12.48 -15.45
N GLY A 9 -42.48 -13.58 -14.71
CA GLY A 9 -41.50 -14.08 -13.76
C GLY A 9 -40.16 -14.41 -14.42
N LEU A 10 -40.20 -15.11 -15.56
CA LEU A 10 -38.99 -15.44 -16.33
C LEU A 10 -38.29 -14.18 -16.86
N ARG A 11 -39.04 -13.19 -17.38
CA ARG A 11 -38.46 -11.90 -17.85
C ARG A 11 -37.82 -11.10 -16.72
N LEU A 12 -38.46 -11.03 -15.56
CA LEU A 12 -37.90 -10.35 -14.38
C LEU A 12 -36.61 -11.05 -13.90
N PHE A 13 -36.64 -12.38 -13.84
CA PHE A 13 -35.47 -13.18 -13.46
C PHE A 13 -34.29 -12.97 -14.42
N VAL A 14 -34.52 -13.04 -15.74
CA VAL A 14 -33.47 -12.79 -16.75
C VAL A 14 -32.94 -11.36 -16.66
N THR A 15 -33.82 -10.36 -16.50
CA THR A 15 -33.39 -8.95 -16.38
C THR A 15 -32.52 -8.74 -15.15
N LEU A 16 -32.90 -9.34 -14.01
CA LEU A 16 -32.12 -9.28 -12.77
C LEU A 16 -30.75 -9.96 -12.93
N LEU A 17 -30.70 -11.13 -13.56
CA LEU A 17 -29.44 -11.83 -13.84
C LEU A 17 -28.50 -11.02 -14.74
N VAL A 18 -29.04 -10.41 -15.81
CA VAL A 18 -28.26 -9.55 -16.70
C VAL A 18 -27.73 -8.33 -15.94
N ALA A 19 -28.58 -7.66 -15.15
CA ALA A 19 -28.16 -6.51 -14.35
C ALA A 19 -27.05 -6.86 -13.33
N LEU A 20 -27.19 -8.01 -12.64
CA LEU A 20 -26.17 -8.51 -11.71
C LEU A 20 -24.85 -8.83 -12.42
N SER A 21 -24.91 -9.44 -13.61
CA SER A 21 -23.73 -9.78 -14.40
C SER A 21 -22.98 -8.54 -14.88
N VAL A 22 -23.71 -7.52 -15.37
CA VAL A 22 -23.13 -6.23 -15.77
C VAL A 22 -22.51 -5.51 -14.57
N ALA A 23 -23.20 -5.46 -13.43
CA ALA A 23 -22.69 -4.83 -12.22
C ALA A 23 -21.41 -5.53 -11.71
N ALA A 24 -21.38 -6.86 -11.69
CA ALA A 24 -20.21 -7.64 -11.31
C ALA A 24 -19.02 -7.40 -12.27
N GLY A 25 -19.28 -7.39 -13.58
CA GLY A 25 -18.27 -7.07 -14.60
C GLY A 25 -17.69 -5.66 -14.42
N TYR A 26 -18.54 -4.67 -14.17
CA TYR A 26 -18.09 -3.29 -13.94
C TYR A 26 -17.27 -3.15 -12.65
N ALA A 27 -17.71 -3.77 -11.56
CA ALA A 27 -16.96 -3.78 -10.30
C ALA A 27 -15.57 -4.41 -10.48
N PHE A 28 -15.48 -5.52 -11.23
CA PHE A 28 -14.22 -6.17 -11.55
C PHE A 28 -13.28 -5.28 -12.38
N LEU A 29 -13.80 -4.63 -13.42
CA LEU A 29 -13.01 -3.72 -14.25
C LEU A 29 -12.51 -2.49 -13.48
N ARG A 30 -13.33 -1.95 -12.57
CA ARG A 30 -12.89 -0.82 -11.70
C ARG A 30 -11.70 -1.18 -10.81
N ARG A 31 -11.57 -2.44 -10.41
CA ARG A 31 -10.42 -2.90 -9.60
C ARG A 31 -9.12 -2.99 -10.39
N LYS A 32 -9.15 -2.83 -11.72
CA LYS A 32 -7.98 -2.92 -12.60
C LYS A 32 -7.48 -1.58 -13.15
N ILE A 33 -8.07 -0.45 -12.74
CA ILE A 33 -7.71 0.87 -13.27
C ILE A 33 -6.23 1.17 -13.03
N LEU A 34 -5.73 0.86 -11.83
CA LEU A 34 -4.32 1.05 -11.51
C LEU A 34 -3.43 0.16 -12.39
N TRP A 35 -3.80 -1.12 -12.57
CA TRP A 35 -3.07 -2.04 -13.45
C TRP A 35 -2.93 -1.49 -14.88
N GLU A 36 -4.03 -1.03 -15.48
CA GLU A 36 -3.99 -0.42 -16.83
C GLU A 36 -3.12 0.83 -16.89
N THR A 37 -3.11 1.64 -15.82
CA THR A 37 -2.25 2.82 -15.69
C THR A 37 -0.77 2.41 -15.66
N VAL A 38 -0.41 1.41 -14.83
CA VAL A 38 0.95 0.87 -14.75
C VAL A 38 1.41 0.35 -16.13
N GLN A 39 0.56 -0.42 -16.82
CA GLN A 39 0.89 -0.95 -18.15
C GLN A 39 1.08 0.16 -19.18
N THR A 40 0.26 1.21 -19.11
CA THR A 40 0.40 2.39 -19.97
C THR A 40 1.74 3.09 -19.74
N CYS A 41 2.15 3.29 -18.49
CA CYS A 41 3.43 3.91 -18.16
C CYS A 41 4.63 3.04 -18.61
N ALA A 42 4.57 1.73 -18.36
CA ALA A 42 5.60 0.80 -18.78
C ALA A 42 5.75 0.79 -20.32
N LEU A 43 4.63 0.75 -21.05
CA LEU A 43 4.63 0.81 -22.51
C LEU A 43 5.18 2.14 -23.02
N ALA A 44 4.77 3.27 -22.44
CA ALA A 44 5.26 4.60 -22.81
C ALA A 44 6.78 4.72 -22.61
N SER A 45 7.28 4.21 -21.47
CA SER A 45 8.70 4.20 -21.15
C SER A 45 9.49 3.34 -22.14
N THR A 46 9.04 2.11 -22.42
CA THR A 46 9.74 1.20 -23.34
C THR A 46 9.68 1.67 -24.79
N ARG A 47 8.55 2.23 -25.24
CA ARG A 47 8.35 2.57 -26.66
C ARG A 47 8.87 3.95 -27.04
N PHE A 48 8.77 4.90 -26.11
CA PHE A 48 9.02 6.33 -26.36
C PHE A 48 10.02 6.96 -25.39
N GLY A 49 10.49 6.24 -24.37
CA GLY A 49 11.45 6.77 -23.40
C GLY A 49 10.86 7.82 -22.44
N VAL A 50 9.54 7.82 -22.23
CA VAL A 50 8.84 8.78 -21.38
C VAL A 50 8.06 8.08 -20.26
N ALA A 51 8.05 8.66 -19.06
CA ALA A 51 7.33 8.11 -17.91
C ALA A 51 5.83 8.42 -17.91
N PHE A 52 5.39 9.47 -18.61
CA PHE A 52 4.00 9.95 -18.61
C PHE A 52 3.02 8.84 -19.04
N PRO A 53 1.91 8.60 -18.31
CA PRO A 53 1.31 9.46 -17.28
C PRO A 53 1.87 9.31 -15.85
N CYS A 54 2.83 8.43 -15.63
CA CYS A 54 3.52 8.29 -14.33
C CYS A 54 4.58 9.38 -14.15
N ASP A 55 4.94 9.63 -12.90
CA ASP A 55 6.05 10.53 -12.55
C ASP A 55 7.40 9.88 -12.87
N GLU A 56 7.54 8.59 -12.54
CA GLU A 56 8.76 7.81 -12.78
C GLU A 56 8.42 6.37 -13.17
N VAL A 57 9.28 5.79 -14.01
CA VAL A 57 9.22 4.38 -14.42
C VAL A 57 10.62 3.80 -14.35
N ILE A 58 10.76 2.69 -13.63
CA ILE A 58 11.99 1.87 -13.59
C ILE A 58 11.62 0.53 -14.21
N LEU A 59 12.20 0.22 -15.37
CA LEU A 59 11.90 -1.02 -16.08
C LEU A 59 12.59 -2.22 -15.41
N THR A 60 12.08 -3.42 -15.67
CA THR A 60 12.64 -4.68 -15.13
C THR A 60 14.07 -4.95 -15.59
N GLU A 61 14.45 -4.47 -16.79
CA GLU A 61 15.83 -4.56 -17.28
C GLU A 61 16.80 -3.66 -16.49
N GLN A 62 16.27 -2.67 -15.77
CA GLN A 62 17.01 -1.71 -14.96
C GLN A 62 16.93 -2.04 -13.46
N GLY A 63 16.19 -3.07 -13.06
CA GLY A 63 16.07 -3.56 -11.69
C GLY A 63 15.10 -4.73 -11.57
N ASP A 64 15.35 -5.66 -10.64
CA ASP A 64 14.78 -7.03 -10.68
C ASP A 64 13.25 -7.12 -10.75
N TYR A 65 12.51 -6.15 -10.18
CA TYR A 65 11.04 -6.15 -10.18
C TYR A 65 10.38 -5.13 -11.11
N GLY A 66 11.10 -4.08 -11.50
CA GLY A 66 10.54 -2.86 -12.09
C GLY A 66 9.50 -2.17 -11.19
N SER A 67 9.30 -0.86 -11.37
CA SER A 67 8.29 -0.12 -10.62
C SER A 67 7.85 1.14 -11.34
N VAL A 68 6.67 1.63 -10.97
CA VAL A 68 6.21 2.97 -11.34
C VAL A 68 5.94 3.79 -10.08
N LEU A 69 6.16 5.10 -10.20
CA LEU A 69 5.74 6.11 -9.24
C LEU A 69 4.63 6.94 -9.87
N ILE A 70 3.50 7.06 -9.17
CA ILE A 70 2.31 7.77 -9.64
C ILE A 70 1.93 8.83 -8.60
N LYS A 71 1.86 10.10 -9.00
CA LYS A 71 1.18 11.12 -8.21
C LYS A 71 -0.30 10.80 -8.13
N SER A 72 -0.81 10.62 -6.91
CA SER A 72 -2.23 10.41 -6.69
C SER A 72 -3.04 11.60 -7.22
N PRO A 73 -4.07 11.40 -8.07
CA PRO A 73 -4.87 12.51 -8.59
C PRO A 73 -5.83 13.09 -7.54
N LEU A 74 -6.12 12.35 -6.47
CA LEU A 74 -7.12 12.71 -5.46
C LEU A 74 -6.52 13.52 -4.29
N HIS A 75 -5.23 13.32 -4.03
CA HIS A 75 -4.58 13.80 -2.81
C HIS A 75 -3.49 14.82 -3.15
N ARG A 76 -3.23 15.78 -2.25
CA ARG A 76 -2.30 16.90 -2.53
C ARG A 76 -0.86 16.42 -2.66
N THR A 77 -0.45 15.57 -1.73
CA THR A 77 0.95 15.18 -1.47
C THR A 77 1.22 13.71 -1.73
N GLU A 78 0.20 12.87 -1.67
CA GLU A 78 0.34 11.42 -1.84
C GLU A 78 0.97 11.03 -3.19
N PHE A 79 1.92 10.09 -3.11
CA PHE A 79 2.37 9.28 -4.22
C PHE A 79 2.09 7.82 -3.98
N VAL A 80 1.97 7.06 -5.07
CA VAL A 80 1.73 5.62 -5.05
C VAL A 80 2.85 4.93 -5.82
N VAL A 81 3.45 3.91 -5.21
CA VAL A 81 4.44 3.04 -5.85
C VAL A 81 3.82 1.68 -6.13
N ALA A 82 3.93 1.19 -7.37
CA ALA A 82 3.41 -0.11 -7.77
C ALA A 82 4.41 -0.87 -8.65
N PRO A 83 4.45 -2.21 -8.60
CA PRO A 83 5.31 -2.99 -9.49
C PRO A 83 4.75 -2.97 -10.92
N ILE A 84 5.64 -3.09 -11.92
CA ILE A 84 5.24 -3.21 -13.34
C ILE A 84 4.64 -4.59 -13.64
N THR A 85 5.02 -5.58 -12.84
CA THR A 85 4.48 -6.95 -12.91
C THR A 85 3.13 -7.05 -12.18
N ALA A 86 2.31 -8.02 -12.62
CA ALA A 86 1.01 -8.26 -12.01
C ALA A 86 1.18 -8.89 -10.62
N VAL A 87 0.87 -8.13 -9.58
CA VAL A 87 0.85 -8.57 -8.19
C VAL A 87 -0.43 -8.03 -7.59
N ALA A 88 -1.35 -8.87 -7.13
CA ALA A 88 -2.68 -8.37 -6.72
C ALA A 88 -2.63 -7.55 -5.41
N GLY A 89 -1.71 -7.91 -4.51
CA GLY A 89 -1.60 -7.33 -3.18
C GLY A 89 -0.71 -8.17 -2.25
N LEU A 90 -0.74 -7.88 -0.95
CA LEU A 90 0.05 -8.55 0.09
C LEU A 90 -0.18 -10.07 0.15
N GLU A 91 -1.36 -10.53 -0.25
CA GLU A 91 -1.71 -11.95 -0.29
C GLU A 91 -1.01 -12.74 -1.39
N SER A 92 -0.47 -12.05 -2.39
CA SER A 92 0.23 -12.69 -3.51
C SER A 92 1.56 -13.30 -3.01
N PRO A 93 1.89 -14.56 -3.35
CA PRO A 93 3.19 -15.14 -2.99
C PRO A 93 4.37 -14.29 -3.47
N SER A 94 4.23 -13.65 -4.64
CA SER A 94 5.23 -12.75 -5.22
C SER A 94 5.48 -11.50 -4.38
N ALA A 95 4.54 -11.06 -3.54
CA ALA A 95 4.74 -9.94 -2.61
C ALA A 95 5.76 -10.25 -1.50
N ARG A 96 6.15 -11.53 -1.34
CA ARG A 96 7.17 -11.99 -0.38
C ARG A 96 8.54 -12.21 -1.03
N SER A 97 8.68 -11.99 -2.34
CA SER A 97 9.97 -12.16 -3.00
C SER A 97 11.00 -11.17 -2.44
N THR A 98 12.28 -11.47 -2.62
CA THR A 98 13.38 -10.54 -2.37
C THR A 98 13.17 -9.21 -3.08
N ASP A 99 12.60 -9.27 -4.27
CA ASP A 99 12.40 -8.12 -5.14
C ASP A 99 11.30 -7.18 -4.60
N SER A 100 10.37 -7.69 -3.79
CA SER A 100 9.41 -6.88 -3.04
C SER A 100 10.10 -5.89 -2.10
N ALA A 101 11.26 -6.24 -1.52
CA ALA A 101 12.04 -5.32 -0.69
C ALA A 101 12.44 -4.06 -1.48
N GLN A 102 12.78 -4.21 -2.76
CA GLN A 102 13.11 -3.06 -3.61
C GLN A 102 11.91 -2.11 -3.73
N LEU A 103 10.69 -2.64 -3.85
CA LEU A 103 9.47 -1.83 -3.94
C LEU A 103 9.27 -0.95 -2.69
N TRP A 104 9.47 -1.52 -1.50
CA TRP A 104 9.39 -0.77 -0.23
C TRP A 104 10.48 0.29 -0.13
N ASN A 105 11.70 0.00 -0.58
CA ASN A 105 12.76 1.01 -0.65
C ASN A 105 12.43 2.14 -1.64
N ARG A 106 11.88 1.84 -2.82
CA ARG A 106 11.42 2.86 -3.77
C ARG A 106 10.32 3.73 -3.17
N ALA A 107 9.38 3.12 -2.44
CA ALA A 107 8.37 3.87 -1.71
C ALA A 107 8.98 4.78 -0.63
N TRP A 108 10.01 4.32 0.08
CA TRP A 108 10.74 5.15 1.03
C TRP A 108 11.47 6.33 0.35
N GLU A 109 12.13 6.10 -0.77
CA GLU A 109 12.80 7.13 -1.58
C GLU A 109 11.80 8.17 -2.11
N ALA A 110 10.60 7.73 -2.50
CA ALA A 110 9.53 8.59 -3.00
C ALA A 110 9.05 9.65 -1.99
N ARG A 111 9.41 9.56 -0.70
CA ARG A 111 9.15 10.63 0.28
C ARG A 111 9.67 12.00 -0.17
N GLN A 112 10.76 12.05 -0.93
CA GLN A 112 11.31 13.31 -1.47
C GLN A 112 10.32 14.00 -2.42
N LYS A 113 9.45 13.24 -3.07
CA LYS A 113 8.39 13.78 -3.93
C LYS A 113 7.25 14.37 -3.10
N VAL A 114 6.92 13.75 -1.97
CA VAL A 114 6.00 14.32 -0.97
C VAL A 114 6.54 15.67 -0.47
N GLU A 115 7.81 15.72 -0.07
CA GLU A 115 8.50 16.95 0.36
C GLU A 115 8.50 18.02 -0.73
N ALA A 116 8.78 17.65 -1.99
CA ALA A 116 8.73 18.57 -3.12
C ALA A 116 7.32 19.15 -3.35
N ARG A 117 6.27 18.37 -3.09
CA ARG A 117 4.88 18.87 -3.17
C ARG A 117 4.51 19.78 -2.00
N LEU A 118 5.13 19.60 -0.84
CA LEU A 118 4.98 20.48 0.31
C LEU A 118 5.78 21.78 0.18
N GLY A 119 6.94 21.72 -0.49
CA GLY A 119 7.87 22.84 -0.62
C GLY A 119 8.90 22.94 0.51
N HIS A 120 8.97 21.94 1.41
CA HIS A 120 9.96 21.83 2.47
C HIS A 120 10.21 20.36 2.84
N GLY A 121 11.31 20.10 3.55
CA GLY A 121 11.63 18.76 4.04
C GLY A 121 10.68 18.30 5.15
N LEU A 122 10.59 16.98 5.33
CA LEU A 122 9.88 16.34 6.43
C LEU A 122 10.87 15.62 7.34
N PRO A 123 10.63 15.58 8.66
CA PRO A 123 11.36 14.66 9.50
C PRO A 123 11.01 13.23 9.07
N ARG A 124 11.98 12.32 9.17
CA ARG A 124 11.79 10.89 8.84
C ARG A 124 10.56 10.28 9.53
N SER A 125 10.32 10.66 10.78
CA SER A 125 9.20 10.21 11.61
C SER A 125 7.83 10.64 11.09
N ALA A 126 7.78 11.68 10.24
CA ALA A 126 6.54 12.20 9.67
C ALA A 126 6.14 11.52 8.36
N VAL A 127 6.85 10.48 7.90
CA VAL A 127 6.56 9.80 6.63
C VAL A 127 6.07 8.38 6.91
N GLY A 128 4.97 8.01 6.26
CA GLY A 128 4.40 6.67 6.31
C GLY A 128 4.28 6.04 4.92
N LEU A 129 4.48 4.73 4.87
CA LEU A 129 4.27 3.87 3.71
C LEU A 129 3.16 2.87 4.05
N ALA A 130 2.02 2.91 3.36
CA ALA A 130 0.89 2.05 3.69
C ALA A 130 0.50 1.11 2.55
N VAL A 131 0.14 -0.13 2.89
CA VAL A 131 -0.48 -1.09 1.98
C VAL A 131 -1.72 -1.66 2.64
N ASN A 132 -2.85 -1.55 1.94
CA ASN A 132 -4.14 -2.01 2.42
C ASN A 132 -4.41 -3.46 2.01
N SER A 133 -5.22 -4.15 2.81
CA SER A 133 -5.64 -5.53 2.56
C SER A 133 -6.56 -5.64 1.34
N ARG A 134 -6.86 -6.87 0.91
CA ARG A 134 -7.79 -7.13 -0.20
C ARG A 134 -9.18 -6.56 0.04
N PHE A 135 -9.61 -6.58 1.29
CA PHE A 135 -10.94 -6.11 1.70
C PHE A 135 -10.99 -4.60 1.92
N GLU A 136 -9.84 -3.97 2.18
CA GLU A 136 -9.71 -2.55 2.48
C GLU A 136 -9.18 -1.70 1.30
N ARG A 137 -8.94 -2.31 0.13
CA ARG A 137 -8.47 -1.62 -1.08
C ARG A 137 -9.46 -1.66 -2.23
N SER A 138 -9.34 -0.68 -3.12
CA SER A 138 -10.19 -0.55 -4.32
C SER A 138 -9.54 -1.08 -5.61
N GLN A 139 -8.23 -1.33 -5.60
CA GLN A 139 -7.45 -1.78 -6.77
C GLN A 139 -6.78 -3.13 -6.49
N ASP A 140 -6.86 -4.06 -7.43
CA ASP A 140 -6.24 -5.40 -7.38
C ASP A 140 -4.88 -5.39 -8.11
N GLN A 141 -4.06 -4.41 -7.76
CA GLN A 141 -2.65 -4.30 -8.11
C GLN A 141 -1.94 -3.82 -6.84
N LEU A 142 -0.84 -4.44 -6.41
CA LEU A 142 -0.10 -4.07 -5.22
C LEU A 142 0.36 -2.62 -5.36
N HIS A 143 0.09 -1.83 -4.33
CA HIS A 143 0.47 -0.43 -4.31
C HIS A 143 0.78 0.03 -2.89
N ILE A 144 1.85 0.81 -2.77
CA ILE A 144 2.32 1.41 -1.53
C ILE A 144 1.98 2.90 -1.59
N HIS A 145 1.11 3.34 -0.69
CA HIS A 145 0.80 4.74 -0.46
C HIS A 145 1.97 5.40 0.27
N VAL A 146 2.42 6.55 -0.21
CA VAL A 146 3.53 7.32 0.36
C VAL A 146 3.05 8.72 0.66
N ASP A 147 2.94 9.05 1.95
CA ASP A 147 2.46 10.37 2.37
C ASP A 147 2.92 10.71 3.81
N CYS A 148 2.47 11.86 4.29
CA CYS A 148 2.61 12.25 5.68
C CYS A 148 1.92 11.24 6.60
N LEU A 149 2.57 10.90 7.71
CA LEU A 149 1.97 10.16 8.81
C LEU A 149 1.09 11.11 9.64
N LEU A 150 -0.05 10.62 10.13
CA LEU A 150 -0.88 11.37 11.08
C LEU A 150 -0.03 11.79 12.29
N GLU A 151 -0.17 13.05 12.70
CA GLU A 151 0.59 13.61 13.81
C GLU A 151 0.39 12.83 15.12
N SER A 152 -0.85 12.40 15.39
CA SER A 152 -1.16 11.59 16.56
C SER A 152 -0.46 10.23 16.51
N VAL A 153 -0.32 9.64 15.33
CA VAL A 153 0.38 8.36 15.14
C VAL A 153 1.87 8.56 15.31
N GLU A 154 2.45 9.58 14.67
CA GLU A 154 3.87 9.94 14.84
C GLU A 154 4.22 10.14 16.32
N ARG A 155 3.45 10.96 17.05
CA ARG A 155 3.69 11.20 18.47
C ARG A 155 3.62 9.93 19.30
N THR A 156 2.62 9.09 19.04
CA THR A 156 2.42 7.82 19.76
C THR A 156 3.57 6.83 19.48
N LEU A 157 4.06 6.76 18.24
CA LEU A 157 5.22 5.94 17.91
C LEU A 157 6.51 6.49 18.53
N ALA A 158 6.67 7.81 18.55
CA ALA A 158 7.82 8.46 19.18
C ALA A 158 7.87 8.23 20.70
N SER A 159 6.72 8.20 21.39
CA SER A 159 6.65 7.92 22.84
C SER A 159 6.76 6.43 23.15
N ASP A 160 5.95 5.59 22.50
CA ASP A 160 5.69 4.21 22.94
C ASP A 160 6.26 3.14 21.99
N GLY A 161 6.80 3.55 20.83
CA GLY A 161 7.47 2.64 19.91
C GLY A 161 8.79 2.08 20.49
N PRO A 162 9.21 0.87 20.07
CA PRO A 162 10.47 0.27 20.51
C PRO A 162 11.65 1.19 20.20
N LYS A 163 12.54 1.44 21.17
CA LYS A 163 13.67 2.38 20.98
C LYS A 163 14.89 1.74 20.34
N GLN A 164 14.87 0.45 20.07
CA GLN A 164 15.95 -0.32 19.46
C GLN A 164 15.34 -1.36 18.52
N ASP A 165 16.18 -2.07 17.77
CA ASP A 165 15.76 -3.24 17.00
C ASP A 165 14.94 -4.20 17.89
N ALA A 166 13.79 -4.63 17.37
CA ALA A 166 12.83 -5.38 18.17
C ALA A 166 12.05 -6.35 17.29
N ALA A 167 11.99 -7.61 17.72
CA ALA A 167 11.09 -8.60 17.15
C ALA A 167 9.62 -8.18 17.30
N TRP A 168 8.74 -8.86 16.57
CA TRP A 168 7.30 -8.60 16.62
C TRP A 168 6.73 -8.70 18.03
N GLN A 169 5.98 -7.68 18.43
CA GLN A 169 5.27 -7.62 19.70
C GLN A 169 3.93 -6.86 19.55
N PRO A 170 2.95 -7.08 20.43
CA PRO A 170 1.76 -6.25 20.48
C PRO A 170 2.15 -4.80 20.80
N PHE A 171 1.65 -3.84 20.03
CA PHE A 171 1.79 -2.43 20.36
C PHE A 171 0.85 -2.10 21.53
N PRO A 172 1.33 -1.47 22.62
CA PRO A 172 0.54 -1.31 23.85
C PRO A 172 -0.64 -0.36 23.70
N LEU A 173 -0.64 0.49 22.67
CA LEU A 173 -1.67 1.49 22.42
C LEU A 173 -2.45 1.20 21.14
N MET A 174 -3.67 1.72 21.07
CA MET A 174 -4.46 1.66 19.84
C MET A 174 -4.10 2.82 18.92
N LEU A 175 -3.91 2.54 17.64
CA LEU A 175 -3.74 3.57 16.61
C LEU A 175 -5.02 3.67 15.80
N ASN A 176 -5.63 4.84 15.78
CA ASN A 176 -6.93 5.09 15.13
C ASN A 176 -8.00 4.03 15.52
N GLY A 177 -8.07 3.70 16.82
CA GLY A 177 -9.04 2.76 17.39
C GLY A 177 -8.80 1.27 17.07
N ARG A 178 -7.60 0.89 16.60
CA ARG A 178 -7.24 -0.51 16.29
C ARG A 178 -6.00 -0.96 17.05
N PRO A 179 -5.93 -2.24 17.48
CA PRO A 179 -4.68 -2.84 17.95
C PRO A 179 -3.75 -3.11 16.77
N TYR A 180 -2.44 -3.04 17.03
CA TYR A 180 -1.40 -3.35 16.05
C TYR A 180 -0.36 -4.28 16.65
N TRP A 181 0.29 -5.05 15.79
CA TRP A 181 1.61 -5.59 16.07
C TRP A 181 2.65 -4.62 15.53
N ILE A 182 3.77 -4.51 16.23
CA ILE A 182 4.89 -3.64 15.87
C ILE A 182 6.20 -4.43 15.88
N MET A 183 7.08 -4.10 14.95
CA MET A 183 8.49 -4.47 14.89
C MET A 183 9.29 -3.21 14.64
N ALA A 184 10.51 -3.14 15.18
CA ALA A 184 11.45 -2.07 14.87
C ALA A 184 12.62 -2.66 14.08
N VAL A 185 13.01 -1.96 13.02
CA VAL A 185 14.16 -2.31 12.17
C VAL A 185 15.16 -1.17 12.24
N ASP A 186 16.38 -1.48 12.69
CA ASP A 186 17.49 -0.55 12.83
C ASP A 186 18.31 -0.46 11.54
N GLU A 187 17.66 0.01 10.47
CA GLU A 187 18.28 0.20 9.16
C GLU A 187 17.99 1.63 8.63
N PRO A 188 18.97 2.29 7.99
CA PRO A 188 18.80 3.65 7.49
C PRO A 188 17.88 3.72 6.26
N ASP A 189 17.70 2.61 5.55
CA ASP A 189 16.86 2.46 4.36
C ASP A 189 16.21 1.05 4.33
N LEU A 190 15.39 0.76 3.31
CA LEU A 190 14.67 -0.51 3.20
C LEU A 190 15.26 -1.43 2.11
N ARG A 191 16.47 -1.16 1.63
CA ARG A 191 17.05 -1.87 0.46
C ARG A 191 17.17 -3.38 0.68
N THR A 192 17.41 -3.79 1.93
CA THR A 192 17.55 -5.19 2.35
C THR A 192 16.33 -5.69 3.13
N THR A 193 15.34 -4.83 3.38
CA THR A 193 14.19 -5.14 4.25
C THR A 193 13.02 -5.71 3.44
N ASN A 194 12.91 -7.05 3.43
CA ASN A 194 11.71 -7.71 2.90
C ASN A 194 10.56 -7.64 3.91
N VAL A 195 9.82 -6.52 3.90
CA VAL A 195 8.73 -6.22 4.85
C VAL A 195 7.71 -7.37 4.94
N VAL A 196 7.22 -7.86 3.80
CA VAL A 196 6.22 -8.94 3.78
C VAL A 196 6.83 -10.27 4.24
N GLY A 197 8.09 -10.53 3.89
CA GLY A 197 8.86 -11.67 4.40
C GLY A 197 8.99 -11.65 5.93
N LEU A 198 9.31 -10.49 6.53
CA LEU A 198 9.41 -10.30 7.98
C LEU A 198 8.06 -10.56 8.67
N VAL A 199 6.95 -10.10 8.08
CA VAL A 199 5.61 -10.35 8.60
C VAL A 199 5.31 -11.85 8.61
N VAL A 200 5.49 -12.54 7.47
CA VAL A 200 5.19 -13.98 7.37
C VAL A 200 6.10 -14.81 8.26
N ALA A 201 7.38 -14.43 8.37
CA ALA A 201 8.34 -15.14 9.22
C ALA A 201 7.96 -15.05 10.70
N GLY A 202 7.63 -13.85 11.18
CA GLY A 202 7.50 -13.58 12.61
C GLY A 202 6.08 -13.58 13.20
N LEU A 203 5.04 -13.52 12.37
CA LEU A 203 3.63 -13.55 12.82
C LEU A 203 2.91 -14.80 12.28
N PRO A 204 2.71 -15.86 13.09
CA PRO A 204 2.04 -17.07 12.66
C PRO A 204 0.64 -16.82 12.08
N GLN A 205 -0.12 -15.86 12.63
CA GLN A 205 -1.45 -15.50 12.17
C GLN A 205 -1.42 -14.96 10.72
N ALA A 206 -0.35 -14.26 10.32
CA ALA A 206 -0.22 -13.74 8.97
C ALA A 206 -0.21 -14.85 7.91
N ARG A 207 0.33 -16.04 8.24
CA ARG A 207 0.40 -17.16 7.28
C ARG A 207 -0.96 -17.64 6.79
N HIS A 208 -2.02 -17.38 7.55
CA HIS A 208 -3.38 -17.86 7.27
C HIS A 208 -4.38 -16.75 6.90
N ALA A 209 -4.00 -15.47 7.05
CA ALA A 209 -4.89 -14.33 6.86
C ALA A 209 -4.19 -13.16 6.14
N MET A 210 -3.43 -13.44 5.08
CA MET A 210 -2.73 -12.40 4.32
C MET A 210 -3.66 -11.50 3.51
N ASP A 211 -4.83 -12.00 3.12
CA ASP A 211 -5.83 -11.25 2.36
C ASP A 211 -6.50 -10.15 3.19
N ASP A 212 -6.48 -10.27 4.53
CA ASP A 212 -6.94 -9.24 5.46
C ASP A 212 -5.79 -8.47 6.14
N LEU A 213 -4.54 -8.75 5.77
CA LEU A 213 -3.37 -8.07 6.33
C LEU A 213 -3.28 -6.62 5.81
N ASN A 214 -3.09 -5.68 6.73
CA ASN A 214 -2.75 -4.28 6.43
C ASN A 214 -1.37 -3.96 7.02
N VAL A 215 -0.54 -3.26 6.27
CA VAL A 215 0.85 -2.95 6.66
C VAL A 215 1.10 -1.45 6.58
N LEU A 216 1.65 -0.87 7.65
CA LEU A 216 2.24 0.47 7.66
C LEU A 216 3.74 0.34 7.98
N VAL A 217 4.58 1.01 7.21
CA VAL A 217 5.98 1.25 7.56
C VAL A 217 6.14 2.74 7.83
N ALA A 218 6.49 3.11 9.06
CA ALA A 218 6.77 4.48 9.45
C ALA A 218 8.28 4.67 9.58
N GLY A 219 8.81 5.80 9.09
CA GLY A 219 10.17 6.19 9.44
C GLY A 219 10.27 6.39 10.95
N ALA A 220 11.40 6.04 11.54
CA ALA A 220 11.64 6.18 12.98
C ALA A 220 13.02 6.77 13.26
N THR A 221 13.13 7.40 14.43
CA THR A 221 14.40 7.73 15.07
C THR A 221 14.48 6.89 16.33
N LEU A 222 15.35 5.87 16.31
CA LEU A 222 15.60 4.98 17.42
C LEU A 222 16.55 5.65 18.44
N ALA A 223 16.90 4.92 19.50
CA ALA A 223 17.87 5.34 20.49
C ALA A 223 19.17 5.81 19.83
N ASP A 224 19.81 6.80 20.45
CA ASP A 224 21.05 7.44 19.97
C ASP A 224 20.88 8.12 18.60
N ALA A 225 19.65 8.57 18.29
CA ALA A 225 19.29 9.23 17.04
C ALA A 225 19.51 8.37 15.78
N ARG A 226 19.55 7.04 15.94
CA ARG A 226 19.74 6.12 14.81
C ARG A 226 18.51 6.12 13.89
N PRO A 227 18.69 6.25 12.57
CA PRO A 227 17.58 6.12 11.64
C PRO A 227 17.09 4.67 11.60
N GLY A 228 15.78 4.48 11.69
CA GLY A 228 15.18 3.16 11.59
C GLY A 228 13.77 3.23 11.01
N PHE A 229 13.04 2.15 11.22
CA PHE A 229 11.63 2.02 10.83
C PHE A 229 10.82 1.29 11.88
N TYR A 230 9.55 1.65 11.98
CA TYR A 230 8.53 0.82 12.60
C TYR A 230 7.69 0.14 11.53
N ILE A 231 7.59 -1.18 11.58
CA ILE A 231 6.66 -1.95 10.77
C ILE A 231 5.47 -2.30 11.66
N LEU A 232 4.30 -1.82 11.27
CA LEU A 232 3.04 -2.04 11.98
C LEU A 232 2.08 -2.85 11.12
N VAL A 233 1.42 -3.83 11.74
CA VAL A 233 0.38 -4.61 11.05
C VAL A 233 -0.89 -4.75 11.86
N ASN A 234 -2.00 -4.78 11.14
CA ASN A 234 -3.31 -5.13 11.68
C ASN A 234 -4.07 -6.04 10.71
N TRP A 235 -5.20 -6.56 11.18
CA TRP A 235 -6.23 -7.18 10.37
C TRP A 235 -7.53 -6.37 10.45
N GLY A 236 -8.19 -6.14 9.31
CA GLY A 236 -9.52 -5.53 9.23
C GLY A 236 -9.60 -4.00 9.27
N ARG A 237 -8.50 -3.25 9.08
CA ARG A 237 -8.59 -1.80 8.74
C ARG A 237 -7.41 -1.34 7.91
N ALA A 238 -7.71 -0.59 6.84
CA ALA A 238 -6.73 0.08 5.99
C ALA A 238 -5.61 0.74 6.80
N ALA A 239 -4.36 0.41 6.47
CA ALA A 239 -3.18 1.04 7.04
C ALA A 239 -3.07 2.51 6.58
N GLU A 240 -3.60 2.83 5.40
CA GLU A 240 -3.70 4.18 4.85
C GLU A 240 -4.46 5.14 5.79
N HIS A 241 -5.36 4.63 6.65
CA HIS A 241 -6.01 5.45 7.69
C HIS A 241 -5.06 5.98 8.78
N LEU A 242 -3.78 5.60 8.76
CA LEU A 242 -2.73 6.19 9.59
C LEU A 242 -1.96 7.31 8.88
N LEU A 243 -2.25 7.56 7.59
CA LEU A 243 -1.68 8.65 6.80
C LEU A 243 -2.56 9.91 6.85
N ASP A 244 -1.96 11.06 6.60
CA ASP A 244 -2.59 12.37 6.44
C ASP A 244 -2.39 12.90 5.02
N HIS A 245 -3.35 12.66 4.14
CA HIS A 245 -3.28 13.07 2.74
C HIS A 245 -3.36 14.57 2.46
N ARG A 246 -3.54 15.36 3.52
CA ARG A 246 -3.49 16.82 3.46
C ARG A 246 -2.21 17.35 4.10
N CYS A 247 -1.45 16.50 4.80
CA CYS A 247 -0.31 16.88 5.62
C CYS A 247 -0.65 18.08 6.53
N THR A 248 -1.82 18.05 7.18
CA THR A 248 -2.37 19.17 7.96
C THR A 248 -1.50 19.62 9.13
N SER A 249 -0.63 18.73 9.61
CA SER A 249 0.29 18.97 10.73
C SER A 249 1.70 19.37 10.28
N ARG A 250 1.90 19.63 8.98
CA ARG A 250 3.20 19.92 8.35
C ARG A 250 3.25 21.31 7.76
#